data_AF-A0A4R4JRJ4-F1
#
_entry.id   AF-A0A4R4JRJ4-F1
#
_cell.length_a   1.000
_cell.length_b   1.000
_cell.length_c   1.000
_cell.angle_alpha   90.00
_cell.angle_beta   90.00
_cell.angle_gamma   90.00
#
_symmetry.space_group_name_H-M   'P 1'
#
loop_
_entity.id
_entity.type
_entity.pdbx_description
1 polymer ?
#
loop_
_entity_poly.entity_id
_entity_poly.type
_entity_poly.pdbx_seq_one_letter_code
_entity_poly.pdbx_strand_id
1 'polypeptide(L)'
;MLILEQALSSIFLSRVQVNQAIENIPTGVAALRVLMDQHGLKQADLKNEIGGASLVSQILSGTRSLTVTHIKALSTRFKVSSAVFID
;
A
#
# COMPACT_ATOMS: atom_id res chain seq x y z
N MET A 1 -30.34 26.10 -15.51
CA MET A 1 -29.51 26.48 -14.35
C MET A 1 -29.51 25.39 -13.28
N LEU A 2 -30.68 24.90 -12.82
CA LEU A 2 -30.81 23.83 -11.80
C LEU A 2 -30.10 22.48 -12.12
N ILE A 3 -30.15 22.03 -13.38
CA ILE A 3 -29.55 20.75 -13.82
C ILE A 3 -28.01 20.79 -13.75
N LEU A 4 -27.41 21.96 -13.97
CA LEU A 4 -25.96 22.12 -14.00
C LEU A 4 -25.35 22.11 -12.58
N GLU A 5 -26.01 22.73 -11.61
CA GLU A 5 -25.62 22.63 -10.19
C GLU A 5 -25.69 21.18 -9.69
N GLN A 6 -26.75 20.46 -10.07
CA GLN A 6 -26.94 19.10 -9.58
C GLN A 6 -25.94 18.11 -10.20
N ALA A 7 -25.52 18.35 -11.44
CA ALA A 7 -24.43 17.61 -12.09
C ALA A 7 -23.05 17.95 -11.50
N LEU A 8 -22.79 19.23 -11.17
CA LEU A 8 -21.55 19.64 -10.50
C LEU A 8 -21.42 19.00 -9.11
N SER A 9 -22.53 18.97 -8.34
CA SER A 9 -22.56 18.39 -7.01
C SER A 9 -22.30 16.87 -7.02
N SER A 10 -22.90 16.13 -7.97
CA SER A 10 -22.68 14.67 -8.09
C SER A 10 -21.27 14.32 -8.58
N ILE A 11 -20.72 15.10 -9.53
CA ILE A 11 -19.34 14.95 -9.99
C ILE A 11 -18.37 15.24 -8.83
N PHE A 12 -18.58 16.31 -8.07
CA PHE A 12 -17.72 16.62 -6.93
C PHE A 12 -17.78 15.53 -5.85
N LEU A 13 -18.99 15.08 -5.48
CA LEU A 13 -19.17 14.01 -4.49
C LEU A 13 -18.49 12.70 -4.91
N SER A 14 -18.63 12.29 -6.18
CA SER A 14 -17.96 11.07 -6.67
C SER A 14 -16.43 11.16 -6.65
N ARG A 15 -15.84 12.32 -6.97
CA ARG A 15 -14.38 12.51 -6.93
C ARG A 15 -13.85 12.58 -5.50
N VAL A 16 -14.58 13.21 -4.59
CA VAL A 16 -14.22 13.26 -3.17
C VAL A 16 -14.23 11.85 -2.56
N GLN A 17 -15.23 11.02 -2.88
CA GLN A 17 -15.30 9.64 -2.40
C GLN A 17 -14.08 8.80 -2.84
N VAL A 18 -13.65 8.96 -4.09
CA VAL A 18 -12.47 8.27 -4.63
C VAL A 18 -11.19 8.75 -3.96
N ASN A 19 -11.02 10.06 -3.75
CA ASN A 19 -9.85 10.61 -3.07
C ASN A 19 -9.72 10.12 -1.63
N GLN A 20 -10.83 10.06 -0.89
CA GLN A 20 -10.86 9.56 0.50
C GLN A 20 -10.55 8.06 0.61
N ALA A 21 -10.90 7.27 -0.42
CA ALA A 21 -10.51 5.87 -0.49
C ALA A 21 -9.02 5.69 -0.75
N ILE A 22 -8.38 6.61 -1.50
CA ILE A 22 -6.94 6.61 -1.78
C ILE A 22 -6.14 7.00 -0.53
N GLU A 23 -6.61 7.97 0.25
CA GLU A 23 -5.97 8.44 1.49
C GLU A 23 -5.89 7.38 2.60
N ASN A 24 -6.75 6.35 2.55
CA ASN A 24 -6.80 5.29 3.57
C ASN A 24 -6.17 3.96 3.13
N ILE A 25 -5.52 3.91 1.95
CA ILE A 25 -4.75 2.74 1.55
C ILE A 25 -3.45 2.76 2.36
N PRO A 26 -3.13 1.72 3.15
CA PRO A 26 -1.84 1.64 3.83
C PRO A 26 -0.72 1.67 2.79
N THR A 27 -0.02 2.80 2.68
CA THR A 27 0.91 3.09 1.58
C THR A 27 2.05 2.09 1.60
N GLY A 28 2.46 1.64 2.79
CA GLY A 28 3.52 0.63 2.93
C GLY A 28 3.15 -0.77 2.42
N VAL A 29 1.89 -1.20 2.56
CA VAL A 29 1.45 -2.50 1.99
C VAL A 29 1.31 -2.39 0.48
N ALA A 30 0.80 -1.26 -0.02
CA ALA A 30 0.71 -1.01 -1.45
C ALA A 30 2.11 -0.98 -2.10
N ALA A 31 3.06 -0.28 -1.50
CA ALA A 31 4.46 -0.26 -1.94
C ALA A 31 5.07 -1.66 -1.97
N LEU A 32 4.86 -2.46 -0.92
CA LEU A 32 5.35 -3.84 -0.88
C LEU A 32 4.80 -4.67 -2.04
N ARG A 33 3.50 -4.55 -2.36
CA ARG A 33 2.88 -5.27 -3.48
C ARG A 33 3.50 -4.88 -4.82
N VAL A 34 3.72 -3.59 -5.05
CA VAL A 34 4.35 -3.08 -6.28
C VAL A 34 5.77 -3.64 -6.42
N LEU A 35 6.56 -3.61 -5.35
CA LEU A 35 7.92 -4.16 -5.36
C LEU A 35 7.94 -5.67 -5.59
N MET A 36 6.99 -6.42 -5.00
CA MET A 36 6.88 -7.85 -5.27
C MET A 36 6.56 -8.13 -6.75
N ASP A 37 5.62 -7.39 -7.33
CA ASP A 37 5.21 -7.55 -8.73
C ASP A 37 6.34 -7.20 -9.70
N GLN A 38 6.97 -6.03 -9.52
CA GLN A 38 8.09 -5.56 -10.34
C GLN A 38 9.28 -6.51 -10.35
N HIS A 39 9.51 -7.23 -9.25
CA HIS A 39 10.61 -8.18 -9.11
C HIS A 39 10.18 -9.65 -9.29
N GLY A 40 8.91 -9.93 -9.61
CA GLY A 40 8.39 -11.29 -9.79
C GLY A 40 8.47 -12.17 -8.53
N LEU A 41 8.40 -11.57 -7.35
CA LEU A 41 8.61 -12.23 -6.06
C LEU A 41 7.33 -12.86 -5.52
N LYS A 42 7.46 -14.08 -5.00
CA LYS A 42 6.43 -14.72 -4.17
C LYS A 42 6.63 -14.33 -2.71
N GLN A 43 5.60 -14.52 -1.89
CA GLN A 43 5.66 -14.23 -0.46
C GLN A 43 6.80 -14.97 0.27
N ALA A 44 7.10 -16.21 -0.15
CA ALA A 44 8.18 -16.99 0.43
C ALA A 44 9.58 -16.39 0.16
N ASP A 45 9.72 -15.58 -0.89
CA ASP A 45 10.99 -14.96 -1.27
C ASP A 45 11.37 -13.78 -0.38
N LEU A 46 10.46 -13.32 0.49
CA LEU A 46 10.68 -12.25 1.49
C LEU A 46 11.06 -12.78 2.88
N LYS A 47 11.49 -14.05 2.96
CA LYS A 47 11.82 -14.72 4.22
C LYS A 47 12.88 -14.00 5.05
N ASN A 48 13.82 -13.33 4.41
CA ASN A 48 14.93 -12.68 5.08
C ASN A 48 14.57 -11.28 5.61
N GLU A 49 13.60 -10.59 4.98
CA GLU A 49 13.22 -9.22 5.32
C GLU A 49 12.02 -9.17 6.26
N ILE A 50 11.06 -10.07 6.05
CA ILE A 50 9.79 -10.10 6.79
C ILE A 50 9.67 -11.38 7.60
N GLY A 51 9.98 -12.52 6.98
CA GLY A 51 9.78 -13.84 7.56
C GLY A 51 8.97 -14.76 6.64
N GLY A 52 8.54 -15.90 7.16
CA GLY A 52 7.85 -16.92 6.35
C GLY A 52 6.59 -16.40 5.63
N ALA A 53 6.20 -17.09 4.56
CA ALA A 53 5.08 -16.70 3.70
C ALA A 53 3.77 -16.39 4.46
N SER A 54 3.50 -17.11 5.56
CA SER A 54 2.33 -16.84 6.43
C SER A 54 2.33 -15.42 7.00
N LEU A 55 3.47 -14.95 7.51
CA LEU A 55 3.60 -13.60 8.07
C LEU A 55 3.46 -12.53 6.98
N VAL A 56 4.04 -12.78 5.80
CA VAL A 56 3.89 -11.91 4.64
C VAL A 56 2.42 -11.82 4.22
N SER A 57 1.70 -12.94 4.18
CA SER A 57 0.26 -12.96 3.90
C SER A 57 -0.54 -12.11 4.89
N GLN A 58 -0.24 -12.21 6.19
CA GLN A 58 -0.91 -11.42 7.23
C GLN A 58 -0.67 -9.92 7.05
N ILE A 59 0.55 -9.55 6.65
CA ILE A 59 0.89 -8.15 6.34
C ILE A 59 0.14 -7.66 5.10
N LEU A 60 0.12 -8.47 4.04
CA LEU A 60 -0.57 -8.15 2.80
C LEU A 60 -2.10 -8.07 2.96
N SER A 61 -2.68 -8.76 3.95
CA SER A 61 -4.10 -8.68 4.31
C SER A 61 -4.40 -7.59 5.36
N GLY A 62 -3.39 -6.89 5.87
CA GLY A 62 -3.56 -5.84 6.89
C GLY A 62 -3.88 -6.36 8.30
N THR A 63 -3.82 -7.67 8.54
CA THR A 63 -4.02 -8.24 9.89
C THR A 63 -2.77 -8.07 10.76
N ARG A 64 -1.64 -7.71 10.14
CA ARG A 64 -0.40 -7.35 10.82
C ARG A 64 0.29 -6.19 10.10
N SER A 65 0.92 -5.30 10.85
CA SER A 65 1.64 -4.16 10.27
C SER A 65 3.10 -4.49 9.97
N LEU A 66 3.69 -3.75 9.02
CA LEU A 66 5.14 -3.73 8.84
C LEU A 66 5.80 -3.14 10.09
N THR A 67 6.85 -3.79 10.60
CA THR A 67 7.65 -3.28 11.70
C THR A 67 8.80 -2.43 11.16
N VAL A 68 9.39 -1.58 12.01
CA VAL A 68 10.59 -0.80 11.65
C VAL A 68 11.73 -1.71 11.14
N THR A 69 11.89 -2.90 11.72
CA THR A 69 12.87 -3.89 11.26
C THR A 69 12.57 -4.38 9.84
N HIS A 70 11.30 -4.70 9.54
CA HIS A 70 10.89 -5.11 8.19
C HIS A 70 11.16 -3.99 7.19
N ILE A 71 10.76 -2.76 7.52
CA ILE A 71 10.94 -1.58 6.67
C ILE A 71 12.42 -1.39 6.35
N LYS A 72 13.30 -1.43 7.34
CA LYS A 72 14.74 -1.27 7.12
C LYS A 72 15.31 -2.36 6.21
N ALA A 73 14.89 -3.60 6.39
CA ALA A 73 15.33 -4.72 5.55
C ALA A 73 14.83 -4.60 4.09
N LEU A 74 13.55 -4.24 3.90
CA LEU A 74 12.96 -4.01 2.59
C LEU A 74 13.63 -2.83 1.87
N SER A 75 13.81 -1.70 2.56
CA SER A 75 14.54 -0.53 2.02
C SER A 75 15.94 -0.90 1.55
N THR A 76 16.64 -1.74 2.31
CA THR A 76 17.98 -2.22 1.96
C THR A 76 17.96 -3.11 0.72
N ARG A 77 17.04 -4.08 0.65
CA ARG A 77 16.91 -5.01 -0.47
C ARG A 77 16.56 -4.31 -1.78
N PHE A 78 15.55 -3.44 -1.74
CA PHE A 78 15.02 -2.78 -2.93
C PHE A 78 15.71 -1.45 -3.26
N LYS A 79 16.64 -1.00 -2.39
CA LYS A 79 17.36 0.27 -2.52
C LYS A 79 16.41 1.46 -2.64
N VAL A 80 15.34 1.44 -1.85
CA VAL A 80 14.33 2.51 -1.77
C VAL A 80 14.36 3.17 -0.40
N SER A 81 13.84 4.40 -0.30
CA SER A 81 13.72 5.09 0.99
C SER A 81 12.71 4.40 1.90
N SER A 82 13.02 4.31 3.20
CA SER A 82 12.09 3.79 4.21
C SER A 82 10.79 4.58 4.30
N ALA A 83 10.80 5.85 3.88
CA ALA A 83 9.60 6.69 3.83
C ALA A 83 8.50 6.12 2.93
N VAL A 84 8.87 5.27 1.95
CA VAL A 84 7.90 4.61 1.05
C VAL A 84 6.99 3.63 1.79
N PHE A 85 7.41 3.15 2.97
CA PHE A 85 6.67 2.17 3.77
C PHE A 85 5.95 2.75 4.99
N ILE A 86 6.04 4.06 5.19
CA ILE A 86 5.54 4.75 6.37
C ILE A 86 4.37 5.64 5.92
N ASP A 87 3.23 5.49 6.59
CA ASP A 87 2.09 6.40 6.52
C ASP A 87 2.21 7.52 7.57
#